data_AF-A0A4U8Z696-F1
#
_entry.id   AF-A0A4U8Z696-F1
#
_cell.length_a   1.000
_cell.length_b   1.000
_cell.length_c   1.000
_cell.angle_alpha   90.00
_cell.angle_beta   90.00
_cell.angle_gamma   90.00
#
_symmetry.space_group_name_H-M   'P 1'
#
loop_
_entity.id
_entity.type
_entity.pdbx_description
1 polymer ?
#
loop_
_entity_poly.entity_id
_entity_poly.type
_entity_poly.pdbx_seq_one_letter_code
_entity_poly.pdbx_strand_id
1 'polypeptide(L)'
;MRLDSVWADIDRAGGDGGSALDRLRQYRRDECFAHRAQGPCRADAFSRSGEGRGRRSHRRLSCRARRLPPETAWPPPPVLAAAMGAFLGHVYPVWLGFRGGKGVATFLGCLLIVAWPAGLAFIAVWLGAAIITRLSSLAALLASALSPAFLFALDQTSSAIVFALMAVLLWIKHAPNIARLRAGNETRIGKS
;
A
#
# COMPACT_ATOMS: atom_id res chain seq x y z
N MET A 1 6.04 -35.34 38.32
CA MET A 1 6.66 -34.79 37.11
C MET A 1 7.34 -33.49 37.49
N ARG A 2 8.67 -33.44 37.38
CA ARG A 2 9.56 -32.50 38.06
C ARG A 2 9.94 -31.37 37.07
N LEU A 3 9.76 -30.11 37.48
CA LEU A 3 9.93 -28.89 36.66
C LEU A 3 11.36 -28.66 36.15
N ASP A 4 12.31 -29.40 36.70
CA ASP A 4 13.74 -29.41 36.40
C ASP A 4 14.05 -29.92 34.97
N SER A 5 13.20 -30.74 34.36
CA SER A 5 13.36 -31.13 32.95
C SER A 5 12.92 -30.08 31.95
N VAL A 6 12.04 -29.14 32.34
CA VAL A 6 11.53 -28.08 31.46
C VAL A 6 12.59 -27.01 31.23
N TRP A 7 13.34 -26.65 32.27
CA TRP A 7 14.43 -25.67 32.15
C TRP A 7 15.62 -26.21 31.35
N ALA A 8 15.90 -27.51 31.42
CA ALA A 8 16.95 -28.15 30.61
C ALA A 8 16.65 -28.14 29.10
N ASP A 9 15.38 -28.09 28.69
CA ASP A 9 14.99 -27.95 27.28
C ASP A 9 15.02 -26.50 26.79
N ILE A 10 14.77 -25.51 27.68
CA ILE A 10 14.89 -24.08 27.35
C ILE A 10 16.35 -23.68 27.14
N ASP A 11 17.27 -24.16 27.97
CA ASP A 11 18.70 -23.88 27.80
C ASP A 11 19.28 -24.54 26.53
N ARG A 12 18.74 -25.67 26.09
CA ARG A 12 19.12 -26.32 24.82
C ARG A 12 18.66 -25.52 23.60
N ALA A 13 17.57 -24.75 23.71
CA ALA A 13 17.07 -23.87 22.65
C ALA A 13 17.83 -22.53 22.54
N GLY A 14 18.60 -22.14 23.57
CA GLY A 14 19.43 -20.93 23.58
C GLY A 14 20.78 -21.04 22.86
N GLY A 15 21.19 -22.24 22.44
CA GLY A 15 22.52 -22.53 21.86
C GLY A 15 22.70 -22.22 20.37
N ASP A 16 21.64 -22.01 19.61
CA ASP A 16 21.69 -21.84 18.15
C ASP A 16 21.62 -20.36 17.71
N GLY A 17 22.42 -19.50 18.36
CA GLY A 17 22.54 -18.07 18.00
C GLY A 17 23.03 -17.82 16.56
N GLY A 18 23.67 -18.81 15.93
CA GLY A 18 24.03 -18.78 14.51
C GLY A 18 22.83 -18.86 13.57
N SER A 19 21.84 -19.71 13.88
CA SER A 19 20.71 -19.99 12.98
C SER A 19 19.69 -18.85 12.88
N ALA A 20 19.57 -18.04 13.93
CA ALA A 20 18.66 -16.89 13.95
C ALA A 20 19.29 -15.66 13.28
N LEU A 21 20.58 -15.41 13.53
CA LEU A 21 21.33 -14.35 12.84
C LEU A 21 21.52 -14.67 11.35
N ASP A 22 21.69 -15.94 10.99
CA ASP A 22 21.73 -16.36 9.59
C ASP A 22 20.36 -16.22 8.92
N ARG A 23 19.25 -16.49 9.62
CA ARG A 23 17.90 -16.22 9.11
C ARG A 23 17.62 -14.73 8.94
N LEU A 24 18.12 -13.87 9.82
CA LEU A 24 18.00 -12.40 9.67
C LEU A 24 18.91 -11.86 8.56
N ARG A 25 20.07 -12.46 8.31
CA ARG A 25 20.90 -12.16 7.13
C ARG A 25 20.26 -12.65 5.83
N GLN A 26 19.60 -13.80 5.84
CA GLN A 26 18.82 -14.32 4.71
C GLN A 26 17.68 -13.35 4.39
N TYR A 27 16.86 -12.99 5.39
CA TYR A 27 15.74 -12.06 5.26
C TYR A 27 16.17 -10.69 4.70
N ARG A 28 17.26 -10.10 5.20
CA ARG A 28 17.80 -8.81 4.69
C ARG A 28 18.35 -8.92 3.25
N ARG A 29 18.84 -10.10 2.85
CA ARG A 29 19.32 -10.37 1.48
C ARG A 29 18.14 -10.51 0.51
N ASP A 30 17.07 -11.15 0.98
CA ASP A 30 15.84 -11.37 0.23
C ASP A 30 15.06 -10.06 0.03
N GLU A 31 15.06 -9.14 1.01
CA GLU A 31 14.52 -7.79 0.85
C GLU A 31 15.32 -6.94 -0.16
N CYS A 32 16.65 -7.08 -0.19
CA CYS A 32 17.49 -6.42 -1.19
C CYS A 32 17.25 -6.97 -2.61
N PHE A 33 16.85 -8.25 -2.72
CA PHE A 33 16.47 -8.88 -3.97
C PHE A 33 15.04 -8.49 -4.39
N ALA A 34 14.10 -8.44 -3.44
CA ALA A 34 12.70 -8.06 -3.68
C ALA A 34 12.57 -6.59 -4.12
N HIS A 35 13.37 -5.68 -3.56
CA HIS A 35 13.41 -4.29 -4.01
C HIS A 35 14.06 -4.12 -5.40
N ARG A 36 14.88 -5.09 -5.83
CA ARG A 36 15.50 -5.15 -7.16
C ARG A 36 14.69 -5.97 -8.18
N ALA A 37 13.69 -6.72 -7.72
CA ALA A 37 12.83 -7.58 -8.53
C ALA A 37 11.56 -6.90 -9.06
N GLN A 38 11.41 -5.57 -8.88
CA GLN A 38 10.38 -4.78 -9.56
C GLN A 38 10.74 -4.48 -11.03
N GLY A 39 11.35 -5.45 -11.73
CA GLY A 39 11.67 -5.40 -13.15
C GLY A 39 11.75 -6.82 -13.74
N PRO A 40 11.45 -7.02 -15.03
CA PRO A 40 11.33 -8.35 -15.61
C PRO A 40 12.70 -8.95 -15.89
N CYS A 41 13.28 -9.64 -14.92
CA CYS A 41 14.31 -10.65 -15.17
C CYS A 41 13.61 -11.95 -15.58
N ARG A 42 13.23 -12.07 -16.85
CA ARG A 42 12.81 -13.36 -17.41
C ARG A 42 14.06 -14.23 -17.54
N ALA A 43 14.26 -15.11 -16.58
CA ALA A 43 15.29 -16.14 -16.59
C ALA A 43 14.90 -17.25 -17.59
N ASP A 44 14.99 -16.98 -18.89
CA ASP A 44 14.95 -18.03 -19.90
C ASP A 44 16.38 -18.55 -20.09
N ALA A 45 16.80 -19.44 -19.19
CA ALA A 45 18.08 -20.13 -19.30
C ALA A 45 17.93 -21.59 -18.88
N PHE A 46 17.43 -22.44 -19.78
CA PHE A 46 17.95 -23.80 -19.88
C PHE A 46 17.54 -24.48 -21.20
N SER A 47 18.39 -24.38 -22.23
CA SER A 47 18.47 -25.46 -23.22
C SER A 47 19.94 -25.81 -23.41
N ARG A 48 20.26 -27.05 -23.03
CA ARG A 48 21.58 -27.67 -23.07
C ARG A 48 21.99 -27.98 -24.51
N SER A 49 23.23 -27.68 -24.84
CA SER A 49 24.11 -28.49 -25.70
C SER A 49 25.52 -27.92 -25.49
N GLY A 50 26.51 -28.63 -24.96
CA GLY A 50 27.24 -29.68 -25.67
C GLY A 50 28.46 -29.06 -26.36
N GLU A 51 29.65 -29.52 -26.00
CA GLU A 51 30.95 -29.30 -26.68
C GLU A 51 31.66 -27.92 -26.60
N GLY A 52 32.99 -27.96 -26.35
CA GLY A 52 33.91 -26.97 -26.92
C GLY A 52 34.74 -26.12 -25.95
N ARG A 53 35.94 -26.61 -25.63
CA ARG A 53 37.04 -25.86 -25.01
C ARG A 53 37.51 -24.75 -25.97
N GLY A 54 37.27 -23.47 -25.66
CA GLY A 54 37.77 -22.38 -26.51
C GLY A 54 37.44 -20.98 -26.04
N ARG A 55 38.49 -20.22 -25.68
CA ARG A 55 38.58 -18.75 -25.56
C ARG A 55 37.48 -18.07 -24.71
N ARG A 56 37.88 -17.61 -23.52
CA ARG A 56 37.12 -16.60 -22.75
C ARG A 56 37.11 -15.28 -23.51
N SER A 57 36.27 -15.18 -24.54
CA SER A 57 35.89 -13.90 -25.10
C SER A 57 35.08 -13.18 -24.03
N HIS A 58 35.67 -12.18 -23.38
CA HIS A 58 34.92 -11.16 -22.67
C HIS A 58 34.10 -10.38 -23.70
N ARG A 59 33.05 -11.00 -24.24
CA ARG A 59 31.94 -10.28 -24.82
C ARG A 59 31.40 -9.49 -23.64
N ARG A 60 31.79 -8.22 -23.58
CA ARG A 60 31.05 -7.22 -22.81
C ARG A 60 29.64 -7.33 -23.35
N LEU A 61 28.82 -8.12 -22.64
CA LEU A 61 27.39 -8.05 -22.72
C LEU A 61 27.11 -6.61 -22.33
N SER A 62 27.05 -5.77 -23.36
CA SER A 62 26.51 -4.43 -23.24
C SER A 62 25.07 -4.71 -22.84
N CYS A 63 24.84 -4.74 -21.53
CA CYS A 63 23.53 -4.57 -20.94
C CYS A 63 23.10 -3.19 -21.42
N ARG A 64 22.60 -3.15 -22.66
CA ARG A 64 21.78 -2.07 -23.17
C ARG A 64 20.60 -2.13 -22.23
N ALA A 65 20.70 -1.35 -21.14
CA ALA A 65 19.62 -1.07 -20.24
C ALA A 65 18.49 -0.61 -21.16
N ARG A 66 17.64 -1.57 -21.50
CA ARG A 66 16.46 -1.33 -22.30
C ARG A 66 15.71 -0.36 -21.43
N ARG A 67 15.71 0.93 -21.81
CA ARG A 67 14.95 1.97 -21.14
C ARG A 67 13.56 1.37 -21.04
N LEU A 68 13.16 0.97 -19.83
CA LEU A 68 11.84 0.41 -19.62
C LEU A 68 10.88 1.51 -20.07
N PRO A 69 9.87 1.17 -20.88
CA PRO A 69 8.86 2.15 -21.22
C PRO A 69 8.19 2.66 -19.92
N PRO A 70 7.62 3.88 -19.90
CA PRO A 70 7.06 4.53 -18.71
C PRO A 70 5.90 3.76 -18.03
N GLU A 71 5.52 2.61 -18.58
CA GLU A 71 4.49 1.70 -18.09
C GLU A 71 4.88 0.85 -16.87
N THR A 72 6.10 1.02 -16.33
CA THR A 72 6.46 0.58 -14.96
C THR A 72 6.40 1.73 -13.95
N ALA A 73 5.49 2.69 -14.13
CA ALA A 73 5.11 3.58 -13.03
C ALA A 73 4.46 2.71 -11.95
N TRP A 74 5.09 2.59 -10.79
CA TRP A 74 4.50 1.95 -9.63
C TRP A 74 3.52 2.95 -8.97
N PRO A 75 2.26 2.57 -8.69
CA PRO A 75 1.62 1.29 -8.97
C PRO A 75 1.15 1.16 -10.44
N PRO A 76 1.19 -0.07 -11.01
CA PRO A 76 0.79 -0.29 -12.40
C PRO A 76 -0.71 0.03 -12.62
N PRO A 77 -1.13 0.46 -13.83
CA PRO A 77 -2.50 0.89 -14.10
C PRO A 77 -3.62 -0.08 -13.65
N PRO A 78 -3.47 -1.42 -13.75
CA PRO A 78 -4.48 -2.35 -13.26
C PRO A 78 -4.73 -2.27 -11.75
N VAL A 79 -3.72 -1.93 -10.94
CA VAL A 79 -3.86 -1.76 -9.49
C VAL A 79 -4.70 -0.53 -9.17
N LEU A 80 -4.50 0.57 -9.90
CA LEU A 80 -5.31 1.78 -9.76
C LEU A 80 -6.76 1.54 -10.20
N ALA A 81 -6.97 0.79 -11.28
CA ALA A 81 -8.31 0.39 -11.72
C ALA A 81 -9.00 -0.51 -10.69
N ALA A 82 -8.28 -1.47 -10.09
CA ALA A 82 -8.79 -2.33 -9.03
C ALA A 82 -9.15 -1.53 -7.76
N ALA A 83 -8.33 -0.54 -7.38
CA ALA A 83 -8.63 0.36 -6.26
C ALA A 83 -9.90 1.19 -6.49
N MET A 84 -10.04 1.78 -7.68
CA MET A 84 -11.24 2.51 -8.08
C MET A 84 -12.47 1.58 -8.11
N GLY A 85 -12.33 0.37 -8.66
CA GLY A 85 -13.40 -0.63 -8.70
C GLY A 85 -13.85 -1.08 -7.31
N ALA A 86 -12.91 -1.35 -6.41
CA ALA A 86 -13.19 -1.70 -5.01
C ALA A 86 -13.93 -0.56 -4.28
N PHE A 87 -13.52 0.68 -4.50
CA PHE A 87 -14.18 1.85 -3.93
C PHE A 87 -15.60 2.02 -4.48
N LEU A 88 -15.80 1.92 -5.79
CA LEU A 88 -17.11 2.00 -6.42
C LEU A 88 -18.04 0.88 -5.94
N GLY A 89 -17.55 -0.36 -5.86
CA GLY A 89 -18.34 -1.49 -5.34
C GLY A 89 -18.78 -1.31 -3.89
N HIS A 90 -17.99 -0.61 -3.07
CA HIS A 90 -18.35 -0.30 -1.68
C HIS A 90 -19.36 0.87 -1.55
N VAL A 91 -19.20 1.92 -2.37
CA VAL A 91 -20.08 3.10 -2.34
C VAL A 91 -21.42 2.82 -3.04
N TYR A 92 -21.40 1.98 -4.07
CA TYR A 92 -22.52 1.65 -4.95
C TYR A 92 -22.66 0.14 -5.17
N PRO A 93 -22.91 -0.64 -4.11
CA PRO A 93 -23.17 -2.07 -4.23
C PRO A 93 -24.44 -2.33 -5.05
N VAL A 94 -24.30 -3.14 -6.09
CA VAL A 94 -25.41 -3.48 -7.01
C VAL A 94 -26.52 -4.22 -6.28
N TRP A 95 -26.18 -5.08 -5.31
CA TRP A 95 -27.12 -5.91 -4.56
C TRP A 95 -27.98 -5.14 -3.55
N LEU A 96 -27.62 -3.90 -3.20
CA LEU A 96 -28.36 -3.03 -2.28
C LEU A 96 -29.09 -1.89 -3.01
N GLY A 97 -29.24 -1.99 -4.34
CA GLY A 97 -29.89 -0.95 -5.15
C GLY A 97 -29.13 0.38 -5.09
N PHE A 98 -27.79 0.33 -5.17
CA PHE A 98 -26.91 1.50 -5.17
C PHE A 98 -26.91 2.32 -3.87
N ARG A 99 -27.43 1.76 -2.76
CA ARG A 99 -27.39 2.36 -1.43
C ARG A 99 -26.20 1.84 -0.61
N GLY A 100 -24.99 2.29 -0.92
CA GLY A 100 -23.78 1.91 -0.17
C GLY A 100 -23.32 2.89 0.91
N GLY A 101 -22.22 2.52 1.57
CA GLY A 101 -21.61 3.23 2.67
C GLY A 101 -20.85 4.50 2.27
N LYS A 102 -20.26 5.20 3.25
CA LYS A 102 -19.56 6.49 3.06
C LYS A 102 -18.20 6.37 2.33
N GLY A 103 -17.61 5.17 2.27
CA GLY A 103 -16.38 4.91 1.51
C GLY A 103 -15.05 5.38 2.14
N VAL A 104 -15.06 5.96 3.34
CA VAL A 104 -13.82 6.48 3.98
C VAL A 104 -12.81 5.36 4.29
N ALA A 105 -13.27 4.24 4.84
CA ALA A 105 -12.40 3.12 5.20
C ALA A 105 -11.76 2.47 3.94
N THR A 106 -12.53 2.32 2.87
CA THR A 106 -12.03 1.80 1.60
C THR A 106 -11.06 2.76 0.92
N PHE A 107 -11.29 4.07 1.02
CA PHE A 107 -10.37 5.08 0.51
C PHE A 107 -9.01 5.00 1.19
N LEU A 108 -9.00 4.96 2.52
CA LEU A 108 -7.77 4.82 3.31
C LEU A 108 -7.06 3.50 3.02
N GLY A 109 -7.81 2.38 2.94
CA GLY A 109 -7.24 1.07 2.61
C GLY A 109 -6.56 1.05 1.24
N CYS A 110 -7.20 1.63 0.22
CA CYS A 110 -6.60 1.75 -1.11
C CYS A 110 -5.34 2.63 -1.08
N LEU A 111 -5.39 3.75 -0.37
CA LEU A 111 -4.25 4.68 -0.27
C LEU A 111 -3.05 4.01 0.41
N LEU A 112 -3.29 3.21 1.45
CA LEU A 112 -2.23 2.52 2.19
C LEU A 112 -1.55 1.44 1.34
N ILE A 113 -2.31 0.74 0.48
CA ILE A 113 -1.77 -0.27 -0.44
C ILE A 113 -0.95 0.38 -1.56
N VAL A 114 -1.47 1.47 -2.15
CA VAL A 114 -0.82 2.18 -3.26
C VAL A 114 0.43 2.92 -2.79
N ALA A 115 0.29 3.66 -1.69
CA ALA A 115 1.33 4.50 -1.14
C ALA A 115 1.19 4.55 0.39
N TRP A 116 1.82 3.59 1.06
CA TRP A 116 1.81 3.52 2.53
C TRP A 116 2.20 4.83 3.25
N PRO A 117 3.16 5.66 2.75
CA PRO A 117 3.50 6.93 3.42
C PRO A 117 2.35 7.94 3.31
N ALA A 118 1.66 7.99 2.17
CA ALA A 118 0.49 8.84 1.98
C ALA A 118 -0.70 8.38 2.85
N GLY A 119 -0.87 7.07 3.02
CA GLY A 119 -1.85 6.50 3.95
C GLY A 119 -1.59 6.88 5.40
N LEU A 120 -0.33 6.85 5.86
CA LEU A 120 0.04 7.32 7.20
C LEU A 120 -0.19 8.83 7.37
N ALA A 121 0.18 9.64 6.38
CA ALA A 121 -0.08 11.07 6.39
C ALA A 121 -1.59 11.36 6.47
N PHE A 122 -2.42 10.60 5.74
CA PHE A 122 -3.87 10.69 5.83
C PHE A 122 -4.37 10.40 7.25
N ILE A 123 -3.89 9.34 7.90
CA ILE A 123 -4.29 9.00 9.28
C ILE A 123 -3.89 10.10 10.25
N ALA A 124 -2.68 10.65 10.11
CA ALA A 124 -2.19 11.73 10.96
C ALA A 124 -3.07 12.99 10.83
N VAL A 125 -3.39 13.40 9.61
CA VAL A 125 -4.30 14.53 9.34
C VAL A 125 -5.69 14.24 9.88
N TRP A 126 -6.23 13.05 9.62
CA TRP A 126 -7.55 12.65 10.09
C TRP A 126 -7.64 12.68 11.61
N LEU A 127 -6.65 12.12 12.31
CA LEU A 127 -6.61 12.10 13.77
C LEU A 127 -6.48 13.52 14.34
N GLY A 128 -5.57 14.34 13.79
CA GLY A 128 -5.42 15.74 14.19
C GLY A 128 -6.70 16.55 13.99
N ALA A 129 -7.32 16.44 12.82
CA ALA A 129 -8.57 17.12 12.52
C ALA A 129 -9.73 16.60 13.39
N ALA A 130 -9.80 15.30 13.66
CA ALA A 130 -10.83 14.70 14.50
C ALA A 130 -10.75 15.17 15.96
N ILE A 131 -9.53 15.33 16.49
CA ILE A 131 -9.31 15.85 17.85
C ILE A 131 -9.77 17.32 17.95
N ILE A 132 -9.42 18.14 16.96
CA ILE A 132 -9.75 19.57 16.95
C ILE A 132 -11.26 19.78 16.74
N THR A 133 -11.83 19.14 15.73
CA THR A 133 -13.21 19.38 15.30
C THR A 133 -14.24 18.56 16.08
N ARG A 134 -13.82 17.48 16.75
CA ARG A 134 -14.68 16.44 17.36
C ARG A 134 -15.70 15.85 16.38
N LEU A 135 -15.38 15.88 15.08
CA LEU A 135 -16.23 15.46 13.98
C LEU A 135 -15.44 14.57 13.00
N SER A 136 -15.77 13.28 13.00
CA SER A 136 -15.05 12.27 12.20
C SER A 136 -15.26 12.45 10.69
N SER A 137 -16.45 12.92 10.30
CA SER A 137 -16.83 13.20 8.91
C SER A 137 -16.04 14.37 8.31
N LEU A 138 -15.92 15.48 9.04
CA LEU A 138 -15.16 16.65 8.60
C LEU A 138 -13.67 16.33 8.50
N ALA A 139 -13.14 15.61 9.50
CA ALA A 139 -11.77 15.14 9.48
C ALA A 139 -11.47 14.26 8.25
N ALA A 140 -12.37 13.35 7.89
CA ALA A 140 -12.22 12.49 6.72
C ALA A 140 -12.24 13.28 5.41
N LEU A 141 -13.09 14.31 5.32
CA LEU A 141 -13.15 15.20 4.15
C LEU A 141 -11.85 16.00 3.97
N LEU A 142 -11.32 16.56 5.04
CA LEU A 142 -10.04 17.28 5.02
C LEU A 142 -8.87 16.37 4.65
N ALA A 143 -8.79 15.19 5.27
CA ALA A 143 -7.76 14.20 4.94
C ALA A 143 -7.86 13.73 3.48
N SER A 144 -9.08 13.52 2.97
CA SER A 144 -9.29 13.15 1.56
C SER A 144 -8.90 14.27 0.58
N ALA A 145 -9.15 15.53 0.92
CA ALA A 145 -8.76 16.68 0.10
C ALA A 145 -7.23 16.86 0.03
N LEU A 146 -6.50 16.52 1.10
CA LEU A 146 -5.04 16.59 1.15
C LEU A 146 -4.36 15.37 0.53
N SER A 147 -5.08 14.26 0.33
CA SER A 147 -4.49 13.02 -0.19
C SER A 147 -3.86 13.14 -1.59
N PRO A 148 -4.41 13.88 -2.58
CA PRO A 148 -3.74 14.08 -3.86
C PRO A 148 -2.44 14.87 -3.71
N ALA A 149 -2.41 15.86 -2.81
CA ALA A 149 -1.21 16.66 -2.54
C ALA A 149 -0.07 15.81 -1.97
N PHE A 150 -0.38 14.85 -1.08
CA PHE A 150 0.61 13.90 -0.59
C PHE A 150 1.13 12.97 -1.70
N LEU A 151 0.27 12.54 -2.62
CA LEU A 151 0.69 11.72 -3.75
C LEU A 151 1.52 12.51 -4.77
N PHE A 152 1.22 13.80 -4.98
CA PHE A 152 2.07 14.69 -5.78
C PHE A 152 3.45 14.87 -5.15
N ALA A 153 3.54 15.01 -3.82
CA ALA A 153 4.82 15.12 -3.12
C ALA A 153 5.68 13.83 -3.19
N LEU A 154 5.09 12.70 -3.57
CA LEU A 154 5.76 11.42 -3.76
C LEU A 154 6.06 11.11 -5.24
N ASP A 155 5.93 12.09 -6.13
CA ASP A 155 6.09 11.94 -7.59
C ASP A 155 5.15 10.89 -8.22
N GLN A 156 4.00 10.61 -7.59
CA GLN A 156 3.00 9.65 -8.07
C GLN A 156 1.82 10.33 -8.76
N THR A 157 2.06 11.03 -9.86
CA THR A 157 1.04 11.81 -10.58
C THR A 157 -0.17 10.97 -11.03
N SER A 158 0.07 9.76 -11.56
CA SER A 158 -1.00 8.86 -12.00
C SER A 158 -1.92 8.45 -10.85
N SER A 159 -1.34 8.08 -9.70
CA SER A 159 -2.09 7.78 -8.48
C SER A 159 -2.85 9.02 -7.99
N ALA A 160 -2.21 10.19 -7.98
CA ALA A 160 -2.81 11.44 -7.52
C ALA A 160 -4.11 11.78 -8.28
N ILE A 161 -4.14 11.58 -9.61
CA ILE A 161 -5.32 11.82 -10.43
C ILE A 161 -6.46 10.87 -10.05
N VAL A 162 -6.17 9.57 -9.92
CA VAL A 162 -7.18 8.56 -9.55
C VAL A 162 -7.74 8.83 -8.15
N PHE A 163 -6.87 9.12 -7.18
CA PHE A 163 -7.29 9.46 -5.82
C PHE A 163 -8.01 10.80 -5.73
N ALA A 164 -7.68 11.78 -6.58
CA ALA A 164 -8.45 13.02 -6.69
C ALA A 164 -9.89 12.75 -7.17
N LEU A 165 -10.06 11.90 -8.19
CA LEU A 165 -11.39 11.47 -8.65
C LEU A 165 -12.16 10.73 -7.54
N MET A 166 -11.50 9.81 -6.83
CA MET A 166 -12.11 9.11 -5.68
C MET A 166 -12.48 10.09 -4.55
N ALA A 167 -11.66 11.11 -4.28
CA ALA A 167 -11.94 12.14 -3.27
C ALA A 167 -13.17 12.98 -3.64
N VAL A 168 -13.34 13.33 -4.93
CA VAL A 168 -14.55 14.01 -5.42
C VAL A 168 -15.80 13.16 -5.19
N LEU A 169 -15.74 11.86 -5.54
CA LEU A 169 -16.85 10.94 -5.28
C LEU A 169 -17.17 10.82 -3.78
N LEU A 170 -16.13 10.76 -2.94
CA LEU A 170 -16.28 10.73 -1.49
C LEU A 170 -16.95 12.00 -0.96
N TRP A 171 -16.61 13.17 -1.50
CA TRP A 171 -17.23 14.44 -1.17
C TRP A 171 -18.71 14.47 -1.54
N ILE A 172 -19.06 14.03 -2.76
CA ILE A 172 -20.47 13.92 -3.19
C ILE A 172 -21.26 13.05 -2.21
N LYS A 173 -20.69 11.91 -1.79
CA LYS A 173 -21.33 11.01 -0.84
C LYS A 173 -21.52 11.63 0.55
N HIS A 174 -20.68 12.59 0.93
CA HIS A 174 -20.75 13.29 2.22
C HIS A 174 -21.56 14.60 2.17
N ALA A 175 -22.09 15.01 1.02
CA ALA A 175 -23.01 16.15 0.90
C ALA A 175 -24.14 16.18 1.96
N PRO A 176 -24.83 15.06 2.29
CA PRO A 176 -25.82 15.08 3.37
C PRO A 176 -25.23 15.31 4.77
N ASN A 177 -23.96 14.94 5.01
CA ASN A 177 -23.29 15.26 6.26
C ASN A 177 -22.93 16.75 6.34
N ILE A 178 -22.47 17.33 5.23
CA ILE A 178 -22.18 18.78 5.12
C ILE A 178 -23.46 19.61 5.29
N ALA A 179 -24.61 19.12 4.81
CA ALA A 179 -25.90 19.76 5.03
C ALA A 179 -26.30 19.75 6.52
N ARG A 180 -26.07 18.65 7.24
CA ARG A 180 -26.34 18.55 8.69
C ARG A 180 -25.41 19.43 9.54
N LEU A 181 -24.15 19.53 9.13
CA LEU A 181 -23.16 20.48 9.64
C LEU A 181 -23.67 21.92 9.59
N ARG A 182 -24.15 22.35 8.42
CA ARG A 182 -24.71 23.69 8.21
C ARG A 182 -25.99 23.93 9.01
N ALA A 183 -26.78 22.89 9.24
CA ALA A 183 -28.01 22.95 10.03
C ALA A 183 -27.77 22.92 11.56
N GLY A 184 -26.52 22.82 12.03
CA GLY A 184 -26.19 22.79 13.47
C GLY A 184 -26.64 21.52 14.22
N ASN A 185 -27.08 20.48 13.50
CA ASN A 185 -27.74 19.29 14.04
C ASN A 185 -26.78 18.11 14.23
N GLU A 186 -25.49 18.36 14.49
CA GLU A 186 -24.49 17.30 14.42
C GLU A 186 -24.23 16.58 15.76
N THR A 187 -24.33 15.25 15.69
CA THR A 187 -23.89 14.34 16.74
C THR A 187 -22.36 14.41 16.85
N ARG A 188 -21.85 15.23 17.78
CA ARG A 188 -20.43 15.19 18.18
C ARG A 188 -20.05 13.78 18.62
N ILE A 189 -18.83 13.37 18.30
CA ILE A 189 -18.24 12.14 18.84
C ILE A 189 -18.35 12.21 20.37
N GLY A 190 -19.14 11.31 20.98
CA GLY A 190 -19.37 11.23 22.43
C GLY A 190 -20.76 11.63 22.93
N LYS A 191 -21.73 11.97 22.07
CA LYS A 191 -23.16 12.06 22.48
C LYS A 191 -23.90 10.81 21.99
N SER A 192 -23.94 9.79 22.84
CA SER A 192 -24.93 8.70 22.78
C SER A 192 -26.21 9.12 23.47
#